data_AF-A0A9X4L0I4-F1
#
_entry.id   AF-A0A9X4L0I4-F1
#
_cell.length_a   1.000
_cell.length_b   1.000
_cell.length_c   1.000
_cell.angle_alpha   90.00
_cell.angle_beta   90.00
_cell.angle_gamma   90.00
#
_symmetry.space_group_name_H-M   'P 1'
#
loop_
_entity.id
_entity.type
_entity.pdbx_description
1 polymer ?
#
loop_
_entity_poly.entity_id
_entity_poly.type
_entity_poly.pdbx_seq_one_letter_code
_entity_poly.pdbx_strand_id
1 'polypeptide(L)'
;MSRRKMTRVLAVVSTLALAGSLLAACAGTKEGGKEASGIPTISILVPQFTTEPIKPDNAVVKKIEAYTKSKLELTWVPSVAYDDKLSITISSGSMPKVLTVINNKASYIVNGARSGQFWEVGPYLKDYPNLSKLNKDVLNNISIDGKVYGLYRYRPLTRDGFVIRKDWLNNLGLQPPKSVDDIYNVLKAFTTQDPDQNGKNDTFGLSLEAGLGAFNDILVYNGGLQRVGDRGR
;
A
#
# COMPACT_ATOMS: atom_id res chain seq x y z
N MET A 1 -91.53 -14.93 -9.08
CA MET A 1 -90.58 -13.79 -9.05
C MET A 1 -90.62 -13.16 -7.66
N SER A 2 -89.62 -13.45 -6.81
CA SER A 2 -89.54 -12.93 -5.44
C SER A 2 -88.07 -12.73 -5.06
N ARG A 3 -87.75 -11.55 -4.51
CA ARG A 3 -86.42 -11.15 -4.04
C ARG A 3 -86.00 -12.00 -2.84
N ARG A 4 -84.73 -12.46 -2.81
CA ARG A 4 -83.94 -12.62 -1.57
C ARG A 4 -82.46 -12.96 -1.85
N LYS A 5 -81.56 -12.15 -1.25
CA LYS A 5 -80.22 -12.46 -0.72
C LYS A 5 -79.13 -12.85 -1.76
N MET A 6 -78.13 -12.01 -2.06
CA MET A 6 -76.86 -11.89 -1.31
C MET A 6 -76.40 -13.28 -0.83
N THR A 7 -75.31 -13.90 -1.29
CA THR A 7 -73.93 -13.49 -1.02
C THR A 7 -72.98 -14.54 -1.65
N ARG A 8 -71.92 -14.09 -2.33
CA ARG A 8 -70.59 -14.73 -2.52
C ARG A 8 -70.49 -16.26 -2.74
N VAL A 9 -70.26 -16.70 -3.98
CA VAL A 9 -69.29 -17.78 -4.30
C VAL A 9 -68.83 -17.60 -5.76
N LEU A 10 -67.79 -16.80 -6.00
CA LEU A 10 -67.02 -16.85 -7.25
C LEU A 10 -65.59 -16.42 -6.96
N ALA A 11 -64.85 -17.25 -6.22
CA ALA A 11 -63.42 -17.11 -6.01
C ALA A 11 -62.83 -18.42 -5.43
N VAL A 12 -63.05 -19.55 -6.09
CA VAL A 12 -62.38 -20.82 -5.75
C VAL A 12 -62.18 -21.61 -7.03
N VAL A 13 -61.08 -21.38 -7.78
CA VAL A 13 -60.24 -22.39 -8.51
C VAL A 13 -58.93 -21.71 -8.99
N SER A 14 -58.24 -20.93 -8.16
CA SER A 14 -56.91 -20.40 -8.53
C SER A 14 -55.94 -20.29 -7.36
N THR A 15 -56.07 -21.19 -6.38
CA THR A 15 -55.24 -21.26 -5.17
C THR A 15 -54.77 -22.69 -4.88
N LEU A 16 -54.44 -23.45 -5.92
CA LEU A 16 -53.79 -24.76 -5.80
C LEU A 16 -52.54 -24.92 -6.70
N ALA A 17 -51.86 -23.81 -6.98
CA ALA A 17 -50.53 -23.81 -7.59
C ALA A 17 -49.52 -22.90 -6.86
N LEU A 18 -49.84 -22.45 -5.63
CA LEU A 18 -48.98 -21.56 -4.84
C LEU A 18 -48.68 -22.08 -3.42
N ALA A 19 -48.79 -23.40 -3.22
CA ALA A 19 -48.42 -24.07 -1.97
C ALA A 19 -47.30 -25.11 -2.13
N GLY A 20 -46.74 -25.26 -3.34
CA GLY A 20 -45.64 -26.20 -3.63
C GLY A 20 -44.23 -25.59 -3.58
N SER A 21 -44.10 -24.27 -3.45
CA SER A 21 -42.81 -23.55 -3.52
C SER A 21 -42.36 -22.92 -2.19
N LEU A 22 -43.07 -23.17 -1.09
CA LEU A 22 -42.73 -22.65 0.26
C LEU A 22 -42.13 -23.69 1.22
N LEU A 23 -41.83 -24.91 0.75
CA LEU A 23 -41.20 -25.97 1.56
C LEU A 23 -39.73 -26.29 1.19
N ALA A 24 -39.13 -25.54 0.24
CA ALA A 24 -37.69 -25.62 -0.03
C ALA A 24 -36.86 -24.57 0.75
N ALA A 25 -37.48 -23.80 1.64
CA ALA A 25 -36.82 -22.73 2.41
C ALA A 25 -36.48 -23.09 3.87
N CYS A 26 -36.71 -24.35 4.29
CA CYS A 26 -36.34 -24.86 5.62
C CYS A 26 -35.92 -26.34 5.53
N ALA A 27 -35.09 -26.68 4.54
CA ALA A 27 -34.21 -27.83 4.67
C ALA A 27 -32.83 -27.23 4.89
N GLY A 28 -32.34 -27.33 6.12
CA GLY A 28 -30.99 -26.94 6.47
C GLY A 28 -30.01 -27.62 5.53
N THR A 29 -29.55 -26.85 4.54
CA THR A 29 -28.23 -27.02 3.99
C THR A 29 -27.33 -26.83 5.19
N LYS A 30 -26.98 -27.95 5.84
CA LYS A 30 -25.62 -28.10 6.34
C LYS A 30 -24.78 -27.62 5.18
N GLU A 31 -24.35 -26.35 5.24
CA GLU A 31 -23.06 -25.99 4.71
C GLU A 31 -22.15 -27.05 5.31
N GLY A 32 -21.92 -28.09 4.51
CA GLY A 32 -20.76 -28.92 4.67
C GLY A 32 -19.65 -27.91 4.65
N GLY A 33 -19.22 -27.52 5.84
CA GLY A 33 -17.85 -27.13 6.06
C GLY A 33 -17.09 -28.21 5.33
N LYS A 34 -16.63 -27.87 4.12
CA LYS A 34 -15.40 -28.43 3.64
C LYS A 34 -14.49 -28.24 4.83
N GLU A 35 -14.18 -29.33 5.51
CA GLU A 35 -13.00 -29.40 6.34
C GLU A 35 -11.94 -28.68 5.52
N ALA A 36 -11.64 -27.46 5.96
CA ALA A 36 -10.57 -26.70 5.39
C ALA A 36 -9.39 -27.64 5.58
N SER A 37 -8.82 -28.13 4.48
CA SER A 37 -7.47 -28.69 4.48
C SER A 37 -6.68 -27.83 5.46
N GLY A 38 -6.19 -28.39 6.56
CA GLY A 38 -5.83 -27.70 7.83
C GLY A 38 -4.71 -26.66 7.77
N ILE A 39 -4.55 -26.01 6.63
CA ILE A 39 -3.62 -24.96 6.24
C ILE A 39 -4.41 -23.63 6.30
N PRO A 40 -4.02 -22.69 7.18
CA PRO A 40 -4.68 -21.39 7.24
C PRO A 40 -4.47 -20.60 5.95
N THR A 41 -5.56 -20.05 5.40
CA THR A 41 -5.51 -19.11 4.27
C THR A 41 -5.46 -17.67 4.78
N ILE A 42 -4.55 -16.87 4.23
CA ILE A 42 -4.34 -15.45 4.55
C ILE A 42 -4.49 -14.62 3.27
N SER A 43 -5.55 -13.81 3.22
CA SER A 43 -5.76 -12.85 2.13
C SER A 43 -5.02 -11.54 2.39
N ILE A 44 -4.33 -11.02 1.37
CA ILE A 44 -3.47 -9.83 1.48
C ILE A 44 -3.68 -8.91 0.29
N LEU A 45 -3.98 -7.63 0.53
CA LEU A 45 -3.99 -6.60 -0.52
C LEU A 45 -2.63 -5.91 -0.58
N VAL A 46 -2.00 -5.89 -1.76
CA VAL A 46 -0.62 -5.43 -1.95
C VAL A 46 -0.48 -4.49 -3.15
N PRO A 47 0.27 -3.37 -3.01
CA PRO A 47 0.55 -2.50 -4.14
C PRO A 47 1.56 -3.14 -5.08
N GLN A 48 1.34 -2.96 -6.39
CA GLN A 48 2.25 -3.35 -7.44
C GLN A 48 2.97 -2.12 -8.00
N PHE A 49 4.31 -2.17 -7.98
CA PHE A 49 5.17 -1.11 -8.51
C PHE A 49 5.79 -1.46 -9.86
N THR A 50 5.63 -2.71 -10.32
CA THR A 50 6.08 -3.16 -11.64
C THR A 50 5.01 -2.91 -12.69
N THR A 51 5.46 -2.68 -13.92
CA THR A 51 4.58 -2.57 -15.10
C THR A 51 3.96 -3.92 -15.46
N GLU A 52 4.75 -4.99 -15.40
CA GLU A 52 4.27 -6.35 -15.65
C GLU A 52 3.48 -6.89 -14.46
N PRO A 53 2.30 -7.51 -14.70
CA PRO A 53 1.55 -8.21 -13.68
C PRO A 53 2.39 -9.30 -13.01
N ILE A 54 2.31 -9.39 -11.69
CA ILE A 54 3.02 -10.44 -10.96
C ILE A 54 2.38 -11.79 -11.29
N LYS A 55 3.21 -12.71 -11.79
CA LYS A 55 2.76 -14.05 -12.17
C LYS A 55 2.21 -14.81 -10.94
N PRO A 56 1.12 -15.59 -11.09
CA PRO A 56 0.59 -16.42 -10.00
C PRO A 56 1.61 -17.43 -9.48
N ASP A 57 2.51 -17.91 -10.35
CA ASP A 57 3.66 -18.75 -9.97
C ASP A 57 4.84 -17.89 -9.51
N ASN A 58 4.73 -17.36 -8.30
CA ASN A 58 5.81 -16.61 -7.67
C ASN A 58 6.60 -17.52 -6.71
N ALA A 59 7.87 -17.79 -7.05
CA ALA A 59 8.75 -18.66 -6.27
C ALA A 59 8.96 -18.17 -4.82
N VAL A 60 8.90 -16.86 -4.57
CA VAL A 60 9.00 -16.29 -3.22
C VAL A 60 7.74 -16.59 -2.42
N VAL A 61 6.56 -16.42 -3.02
CA VAL A 61 5.27 -16.74 -2.37
C VAL A 61 5.20 -18.22 -2.01
N LYS A 62 5.54 -19.12 -2.94
CA LYS A 62 5.60 -20.57 -2.69
C LYS A 62 6.53 -20.94 -1.54
N LYS A 63 7.70 -20.31 -1.45
CA LYS A 63 8.65 -20.52 -0.34
C LYS A 63 8.07 -20.06 1.00
N ILE A 64 7.36 -18.92 1.03
CA ILE A 64 6.71 -18.42 2.24
C ILE A 64 5.57 -19.35 2.67
N GLU A 65 4.73 -19.78 1.73
CA GLU A 65 3.64 -20.74 1.99
C GLU A 65 4.18 -22.06 2.57
N ALA A 66 5.25 -22.61 1.97
CA ALA A 66 5.89 -23.82 2.45
C ALA A 66 6.49 -23.67 3.86
N TYR A 67 7.17 -22.55 4.13
CA TYR A 67 7.78 -22.28 5.44
C TYR A 67 6.73 -22.07 6.55
N THR A 68 5.69 -21.31 6.25
CA THR A 68 4.64 -20.94 7.21
C THR A 68 3.52 -21.97 7.31
N LYS A 69 3.52 -22.97 6.41
CA LYS A 69 2.43 -23.94 6.24
C LYS A 69 1.08 -23.23 6.14
N SER A 70 1.04 -22.17 5.33
CA SER A 70 -0.15 -21.34 5.09
C SER A 70 -0.35 -21.14 3.59
N LYS A 71 -1.56 -20.74 3.21
CA LYS A 71 -1.88 -20.34 1.82
C LYS A 71 -2.03 -18.82 1.77
N LEU A 72 -1.36 -18.16 0.84
CA LEU A 72 -1.42 -16.71 0.65
C LEU A 72 -2.26 -16.36 -0.57
N GLU A 73 -3.33 -15.59 -0.36
CA GLU A 73 -4.17 -15.06 -1.43
C GLU A 73 -3.87 -13.58 -1.63
N LEU A 74 -2.93 -13.30 -2.54
CA LEU A 74 -2.44 -11.96 -2.82
C LEU A 74 -3.30 -11.29 -3.90
N THR A 75 -3.88 -10.14 -3.56
CA THR A 75 -4.54 -9.26 -4.53
C THR A 75 -3.60 -8.09 -4.83
N TRP A 76 -3.02 -8.10 -6.03
CA TRP A 76 -2.14 -7.05 -6.52
C TRP A 76 -2.93 -5.92 -7.15
N VAL A 77 -2.63 -4.69 -6.77
CA VAL A 77 -3.27 -3.48 -7.30
C VAL A 77 -2.17 -2.50 -7.73
N PRO A 78 -2.20 -1.98 -8.97
CA PRO A 78 -1.24 -0.98 -9.42
C PRO A 78 -1.12 0.18 -8.42
N SER A 79 0.11 0.55 -8.07
CA SER A 79 0.39 1.55 -7.02
C SER A 79 -0.35 2.88 -7.22
N VAL A 80 -0.53 3.30 -8.48
CA VAL A 80 -1.27 4.52 -8.85
C VAL A 80 -2.76 4.49 -8.47
N ALA A 81 -3.36 3.31 -8.39
CA ALA A 81 -4.78 3.12 -8.03
C ALA A 81 -4.95 2.53 -6.62
N TYR A 82 -3.84 2.34 -5.89
CA TYR A 82 -3.85 1.57 -4.66
C TYR A 82 -4.59 2.28 -3.52
N ASP A 83 -4.33 3.58 -3.32
CA ASP A 83 -4.93 4.34 -2.22
C ASP A 83 -6.47 4.44 -2.36
N ASP A 84 -6.97 4.63 -3.58
CA ASP A 84 -8.41 4.62 -3.85
C ASP A 84 -9.03 3.24 -3.57
N LYS A 85 -8.37 2.17 -4.03
CA LYS A 85 -8.83 0.80 -3.76
C LYS A 85 -8.81 0.47 -2.28
N LEU A 86 -7.77 0.91 -1.55
CA LEU A 86 -7.64 0.72 -0.12
C LEU A 86 -8.77 1.44 0.64
N SER A 87 -9.01 2.72 0.30
CA SER A 87 -10.09 3.53 0.89
C SER A 87 -11.47 2.87 0.72
N ILE A 88 -11.77 2.38 -0.49
CA ILE A 88 -13.02 1.65 -0.76
C ILE A 88 -13.09 0.35 0.04
N THR A 89 -12.00 -0.42 0.10
CA THR A 89 -11.96 -1.73 0.78
C THR A 89 -12.20 -1.61 2.29
N ILE A 90 -11.68 -0.55 2.92
CA ILE A 90 -11.89 -0.28 4.34
C ILE A 90 -13.33 0.20 4.56
N SER A 91 -13.83 1.08 3.70
CA SER A 91 -15.17 1.65 3.82
C SER A 91 -16.30 0.64 3.55
N SER A 92 -16.04 -0.38 2.72
CA SER A 92 -17.03 -1.43 2.39
C SER A 92 -17.16 -2.50 3.47
N GLY A 93 -16.25 -2.57 4.43
CA GLY A 93 -16.20 -3.61 5.47
C GLY A 93 -15.75 -4.99 4.97
N SER A 94 -15.52 -5.18 3.67
CA SER A 94 -15.05 -6.42 3.07
C SER A 94 -13.51 -6.47 3.04
N MET A 95 -12.89 -6.39 4.22
CA MET A 95 -11.42 -6.31 4.33
C MET A 95 -10.76 -7.70 4.20
N PRO A 96 -9.64 -7.80 3.48
CA PRO A 96 -8.76 -8.96 3.59
C PRO A 96 -8.11 -9.00 4.97
N LYS A 97 -7.48 -10.13 5.31
CA LYS A 97 -6.84 -10.30 6.62
C LYS A 97 -5.66 -9.34 6.83
N VAL A 98 -4.96 -8.99 5.75
CA VAL A 98 -3.82 -8.07 5.79
C VAL A 98 -3.93 -7.04 4.67
N LEU A 99 -3.66 -5.78 5.00
CA LEU A 99 -3.62 -4.66 4.07
C LEU A 99 -2.24 -4.01 4.14
N THR A 100 -1.69 -3.61 2.99
CA THR A 100 -0.56 -2.67 3.00
C THR A 100 -1.09 -1.27 3.16
N VAL A 101 -0.60 -0.51 4.14
CA VAL A 101 -0.96 0.90 4.31
C VAL A 101 0.20 1.75 3.81
N ILE A 102 -0.04 2.57 2.78
CA ILE A 102 0.95 3.50 2.22
C ILE A 102 0.96 4.80 3.03
N ASN A 103 -0.22 5.32 3.37
CA ASN A 103 -0.39 6.51 4.20
C ASN A 103 -1.16 6.17 5.48
N ASN A 104 -0.44 5.93 6.57
CA ASN A 104 -1.02 5.58 7.87
C ASN A 104 -1.74 6.75 8.56
N LYS A 105 -1.58 7.98 8.07
CA LYS A 105 -2.24 9.18 8.60
C LYS A 105 -3.52 9.55 7.84
N ALA A 106 -3.89 8.79 6.81
CA ALA A 106 -5.12 9.05 6.07
C ALA A 106 -6.34 8.86 7.00
N SER A 107 -7.34 9.76 6.89
CA SER A 107 -8.48 9.78 7.81
C SER A 107 -9.24 8.45 7.87
N TYR A 108 -9.37 7.74 6.75
CA TYR A 108 -10.04 6.44 6.70
C TYR A 108 -9.25 5.34 7.44
N ILE A 109 -7.91 5.42 7.50
CA ILE A 109 -7.08 4.52 8.31
C ILE A 109 -7.26 4.83 9.80
N VAL A 110 -7.12 6.11 10.16
CA VAL A 110 -7.21 6.56 11.56
C VAL A 110 -8.60 6.27 12.14
N ASN A 111 -9.65 6.57 11.39
CA ASN A 111 -11.02 6.29 11.80
C ASN A 111 -11.30 4.77 11.84
N GLY A 112 -10.77 4.00 10.90
CA GLY A 112 -10.84 2.53 10.93
C GLY A 112 -10.22 1.94 12.20
N ALA A 113 -9.03 2.42 12.57
CA ALA A 113 -8.36 2.00 13.81
C ALA A 113 -9.18 2.34 15.07
N ARG A 114 -9.69 3.57 15.15
CA ARG A 114 -10.52 4.05 16.27
C ARG A 114 -11.86 3.35 16.39
N SER A 115 -12.44 2.93 15.28
CA SER A 115 -13.69 2.15 15.22
C SER A 115 -13.50 0.65 15.42
N GLY A 116 -12.26 0.20 15.69
CA GLY A 116 -11.97 -1.20 15.98
C GLY A 116 -11.93 -2.10 14.74
N GLN A 117 -11.81 -1.53 13.54
CA GLN A 117 -11.70 -2.31 12.30
C GLN A 117 -10.35 -3.04 12.18
N PHE A 118 -9.31 -2.56 12.86
CA PHE A 118 -7.98 -3.17 12.87
C PHE A 118 -7.65 -3.80 14.22
N TRP A 119 -6.93 -4.91 14.17
CA TRP A 119 -6.38 -5.53 15.37
C TRP A 119 -5.18 -4.73 15.88
N GLU A 120 -5.20 -4.38 17.16
CA GLU A 120 -4.02 -3.87 17.85
C GLU A 120 -2.98 -4.99 17.97
N VAL A 121 -1.84 -4.85 17.29
CA VAL A 121 -0.76 -5.86 17.26
C VAL A 121 0.34 -5.59 18.29
N GLY A 122 0.41 -4.37 18.82
CA GLY A 122 1.44 -3.93 19.77
C GLY A 122 1.70 -4.90 20.94
N PRO A 123 0.67 -5.38 21.65
CA PRO A 123 0.83 -6.30 22.77
C PRO A 123 1.50 -7.63 22.41
N TYR A 124 1.34 -8.10 21.17
CA TYR A 124 1.85 -9.39 20.70
C TYR A 124 3.31 -9.32 20.22
N LEU A 125 3.85 -8.13 19.92
CA LEU A 125 5.18 -8.00 19.31
C LEU A 125 6.29 -8.63 20.16
N LYS A 126 6.15 -8.60 21.49
CA LYS A 126 7.12 -9.16 22.44
C LYS A 126 7.22 -10.69 22.38
N ASP A 127 6.14 -11.37 21.95
CA ASP A 127 6.06 -12.82 21.94
C ASP A 127 6.78 -13.43 20.73
N TYR A 128 7.17 -12.60 19.75
CA TYR A 128 7.85 -13.03 18.53
C TYR A 128 9.29 -12.48 18.48
N PRO A 129 10.33 -13.34 18.48
CA PRO A 129 11.74 -12.92 18.57
C PRO A 129 12.22 -11.94 17.48
N ASN A 130 11.60 -11.96 16.30
CA ASN A 130 11.94 -11.04 15.21
C ASN A 130 11.18 -9.72 15.31
N LEU A 131 9.97 -9.73 15.88
CA LEU A 131 9.14 -8.52 16.03
C LEU A 131 9.48 -7.75 17.31
N SER A 132 10.00 -8.43 18.34
CA SER A 132 10.44 -7.80 19.59
C SER A 132 11.64 -6.86 19.40
N LYS A 133 12.34 -6.98 18.27
CA LYS A 133 13.52 -6.17 17.89
C LYS A 133 13.16 -4.95 17.04
N LEU A 134 11.87 -4.70 16.78
CA LEU A 134 11.43 -3.54 16.00
C LEU A 134 11.79 -2.23 16.71
N ASN A 135 12.13 -1.20 15.92
CA ASN A 135 12.52 0.10 16.42
C ASN A 135 11.30 0.80 17.06
N LYS A 136 11.42 1.13 18.35
CA LYS A 136 10.36 1.74 19.16
C LYS A 136 9.93 3.12 18.65
N ASP A 137 10.87 3.93 18.17
CA ASP A 137 10.55 5.28 17.65
C ASP A 137 9.72 5.19 16.37
N VAL A 138 10.04 4.21 15.51
CA VAL A 138 9.24 3.95 14.30
C VAL A 138 7.85 3.43 14.67
N LEU A 139 7.76 2.51 15.64
CA LEU A 139 6.47 2.04 16.16
C LEU A 139 5.62 3.18 16.76
N ASN A 140 6.24 4.08 17.51
CA ASN A 140 5.58 5.26 18.06
C ASN A 140 5.07 6.19 16.94
N ASN A 141 5.87 6.42 15.89
CA ASN A 141 5.48 7.27 14.75
C ASN A 141 4.27 6.70 13.99
N ILE A 142 4.17 5.37 13.88
CA ILE A 142 3.01 4.73 13.23
C ILE A 142 1.82 4.49 14.17
N SER A 143 1.97 4.78 15.47
CA SER A 143 0.90 4.55 16.44
C SER A 143 -0.27 5.49 16.21
N ILE A 144 -1.47 5.02 16.56
CA ILE A 144 -2.71 5.79 16.55
C ILE A 144 -3.23 5.75 17.98
N ASP A 145 -3.31 6.92 18.62
CA ASP A 145 -3.71 7.07 20.02
C ASP A 145 -2.89 6.17 20.98
N GLY A 146 -1.57 6.06 20.72
CA GLY A 146 -0.63 5.26 21.51
C GLY A 146 -0.67 3.75 21.23
N LYS A 147 -1.52 3.29 20.31
CA LYS A 147 -1.68 1.88 19.95
C LYS A 147 -1.09 1.57 18.58
N VAL A 148 -0.54 0.37 18.43
CA VAL A 148 0.09 -0.08 17.18
C VAL A 148 -0.83 -1.09 16.48
N TYR A 149 -1.27 -0.74 15.28
CA TYR A 149 -2.20 -1.53 14.45
C TYR A 149 -1.55 -2.20 13.23
N GLY A 150 -0.23 -2.06 13.07
CA GLY A 150 0.47 -2.62 11.92
C GLY A 150 1.98 -2.73 12.13
N LEU A 151 2.62 -3.44 11.20
CA LEU A 151 4.08 -3.60 11.15
C LEU A 151 4.66 -2.67 10.09
N TYR A 152 5.69 -1.90 10.45
CA TYR A 152 6.37 -1.04 9.48
C TYR A 152 7.31 -1.85 8.60
N ARG A 153 7.54 -1.36 7.38
CA ARG A 153 8.59 -1.88 6.49
C ARG A 153 9.88 -1.15 6.81
N TYR A 154 10.92 -1.89 7.17
CA TYR A 154 12.23 -1.30 7.43
C TYR A 154 12.74 -0.56 6.19
N ARG A 155 13.22 0.67 6.41
CA ARG A 155 13.90 1.50 5.42
C ARG A 155 15.17 2.04 6.08
N PRO A 156 16.32 2.02 5.39
CA PRO A 156 17.48 2.79 5.83
C PRO A 156 17.11 4.26 6.01
N LEU A 157 17.71 4.94 6.99
CA LEU A 157 17.46 6.37 7.24
C LEU A 157 17.94 7.24 6.07
N THR A 158 19.01 6.83 5.40
CA THR A 158 19.56 7.52 4.24
C THR A 158 19.06 6.82 2.98
N ARG A 159 18.36 7.56 2.13
CA ARG A 159 17.76 7.05 0.88
C ARG A 159 18.29 7.78 -0.35
N ASP A 160 18.45 9.08 -0.24
CA ASP A 160 18.74 9.97 -1.36
C ASP A 160 20.12 10.60 -1.17
N GLY A 161 20.81 10.89 -2.27
CA GLY A 161 22.17 11.42 -2.26
C GLY A 161 22.55 12.02 -3.61
N PHE A 162 23.46 12.98 -3.58
CA PHE A 162 23.98 13.62 -4.79
C PHE A 162 25.19 12.84 -5.32
N VAL A 163 25.16 12.50 -6.60
CA VAL A 163 26.27 11.84 -7.29
C VAL A 163 26.78 12.77 -8.37
N ILE A 164 28.10 12.93 -8.47
CA ILE A 164 28.74 13.79 -9.45
C ILE A 164 29.76 13.01 -10.30
N ARG A 165 29.84 13.37 -11.58
CA ARG A 165 30.81 12.81 -12.54
C ARG A 165 32.22 13.33 -12.24
N LYS A 166 33.00 12.53 -11.50
CA LYS A 166 34.38 12.89 -11.12
C LYS A 166 35.32 13.01 -12.34
N ASP A 167 35.09 12.20 -13.35
CA ASP A 167 35.80 12.27 -14.62
C ASP A 167 35.57 13.61 -15.34
N TRP A 168 34.33 14.11 -15.34
CA TRP A 168 34.00 15.43 -15.89
C TRP A 168 34.65 16.57 -15.11
N LEU A 169 34.72 16.47 -13.77
CA LEU A 169 35.49 17.42 -12.96
C LEU A 169 36.96 17.44 -13.39
N ASN A 170 37.59 16.27 -13.57
CA ASN A 170 38.98 16.16 -13.96
C ASN A 170 39.23 16.74 -15.37
N ASN A 171 38.36 16.47 -16.34
CA ASN A 171 38.47 16.99 -17.70
C ASN A 171 38.45 18.52 -17.75
N LEU A 172 37.68 19.15 -16.87
CA LEU A 172 37.56 20.61 -16.76
C LEU A 172 38.52 21.22 -15.71
N GLY A 173 39.33 20.41 -15.02
CA GLY A 173 40.21 20.88 -13.94
C GLY A 173 39.48 21.44 -12.71
N LEU A 174 38.23 21.04 -12.50
CA LEU A 174 37.39 21.53 -11.41
C LEU A 174 37.58 20.70 -10.13
N GLN A 175 37.44 21.35 -8.98
CA GLN A 175 37.44 20.68 -7.69
C GLN A 175 36.03 20.19 -7.32
N PRO A 176 35.89 19.15 -6.47
CA PRO A 176 34.60 18.75 -5.92
C PRO A 176 33.91 19.94 -5.21
N PRO A 177 32.61 20.18 -5.47
CA PRO A 177 31.91 21.34 -4.93
C PRO A 177 31.71 21.24 -3.41
N LYS A 178 31.83 22.37 -2.71
CA LYS A 178 31.70 22.45 -1.24
C LYS A 178 30.54 23.36 -0.78
N SER A 179 29.94 24.09 -1.71
CA SER A 179 28.84 25.01 -1.47
C SER A 179 27.80 24.94 -2.59
N VAL A 180 26.62 25.52 -2.36
CA VAL A 180 25.58 25.65 -3.39
C VAL A 180 26.09 26.43 -4.62
N ASP A 181 26.90 27.47 -4.40
CA ASP A 181 27.48 28.25 -5.49
C ASP A 181 28.49 27.42 -6.31
N ASP A 182 29.30 26.59 -5.65
CA ASP A 182 30.19 25.65 -6.35
C ASP A 182 29.39 24.65 -7.17
N ILE A 183 28.29 24.11 -6.61
CA ILE A 183 27.39 23.20 -7.34
C ILE A 183 26.87 23.93 -8.59
N TYR A 184 26.33 25.14 -8.47
CA TYR A 184 25.86 25.90 -9.63
C TYR A 184 26.96 26.09 -10.69
N ASN A 185 28.15 26.50 -10.28
CA ASN A 185 29.27 26.74 -11.19
C ASN A 185 29.72 25.46 -11.90
N VAL A 186 29.78 24.34 -11.19
CA VAL A 186 30.13 23.03 -11.77
C VAL A 186 29.06 22.56 -12.74
N LEU A 187 27.77 22.63 -12.38
CA LEU A 187 26.67 22.24 -13.27
C LEU A 187 26.62 23.11 -14.54
N LYS A 188 26.89 24.42 -14.40
CA LYS A 188 27.03 25.34 -15.53
C LYS A 188 28.22 24.96 -16.41
N ALA A 189 29.37 24.65 -15.84
CA ALA A 189 30.55 24.23 -16.58
C ALA A 189 30.29 22.91 -17.33
N PHE A 190 29.66 21.93 -16.69
CA PHE A 190 29.25 20.68 -17.36
C PHE A 190 28.35 20.94 -18.57
N THR A 191 27.45 21.92 -18.48
CA THR A 191 26.52 22.24 -19.57
C THR A 191 27.19 23.05 -20.70
N THR A 192 28.27 23.79 -20.43
CA THR A 192 28.79 24.81 -21.37
C THR A 192 30.23 24.58 -21.83
N GLN A 193 30.96 23.64 -21.25
CA GLN A 193 32.40 23.44 -21.49
C GLN A 193 32.77 22.04 -21.99
N ASP A 194 31.80 21.28 -22.54
CA ASP A 194 32.04 19.97 -23.18
C ASP A 194 32.85 19.00 -22.28
N PRO A 195 32.36 18.68 -21.06
CA PRO A 195 33.09 17.83 -20.12
C PRO A 195 33.28 16.39 -20.62
N ASP A 196 32.46 15.94 -21.58
CA ASP A 196 32.55 14.63 -22.22
C ASP A 196 33.37 14.62 -23.51
N GLN A 197 33.89 15.79 -23.94
CA GLN A 197 34.89 15.97 -25.00
C GLN A 197 34.42 15.49 -26.38
N ASN A 198 33.13 15.63 -26.67
CA ASN A 198 32.53 15.17 -27.92
C ASN A 198 32.35 16.30 -28.95
N GLY A 199 32.63 17.56 -28.56
CA GLY A 199 32.51 18.76 -29.40
C GLY A 199 31.07 19.23 -29.65
N LYS A 200 30.09 18.69 -28.93
CA LYS A 200 28.66 19.00 -29.07
C LYS A 200 28.11 19.56 -27.76
N ASN A 201 27.06 20.36 -27.88
CA ASN A 201 26.34 20.90 -26.73
C ASN A 201 25.15 20.01 -26.37
N ASP A 202 25.43 18.77 -25.96
CA ASP A 202 24.43 17.76 -25.59
C ASP A 202 24.57 17.25 -24.13
N THR A 203 25.52 17.82 -23.37
CA THR A 203 25.68 17.52 -21.95
C THR A 203 24.78 18.39 -21.07
N PHE A 204 24.01 17.72 -20.20
CA PHE A 204 23.22 18.36 -19.15
C PHE A 204 23.95 18.31 -17.81
N GLY A 205 24.15 19.47 -17.18
CA GLY A 205 24.83 19.53 -15.89
C GLY A 205 24.07 18.81 -14.76
N LEU A 206 22.75 18.86 -14.78
CA LEU A 206 21.88 18.25 -13.76
C LEU A 206 20.79 17.39 -14.41
N SER A 207 20.64 16.16 -13.92
CA SER A 207 19.52 15.28 -14.26
C SER A 207 18.80 14.87 -12.99
N LEU A 208 17.46 14.96 -13.00
CA LEU A 208 16.60 14.70 -11.83
C LEU A 208 15.55 13.66 -12.20
N GLU A 209 15.38 12.64 -11.36
CA GLU A 209 14.38 11.57 -11.57
C GLU A 209 12.94 12.06 -11.31
N ALA A 210 12.75 13.01 -10.39
CA ALA A 210 11.44 13.36 -9.84
C ALA A 210 11.19 14.89 -9.75
N GLY A 211 11.34 15.60 -10.88
CA GLY A 211 11.06 17.03 -10.95
C GLY A 211 11.91 17.87 -9.98
N LEU A 212 11.37 18.98 -9.48
CA LEU A 212 12.10 19.88 -8.56
C LEU A 212 12.36 19.26 -7.16
N GLY A 213 11.87 18.04 -6.89
CA GLY A 213 12.07 17.37 -5.61
C GLY A 213 13.53 17.14 -5.24
N ALA A 214 14.40 16.91 -6.23
CA ALA A 214 15.82 16.68 -6.01
C ALA A 214 16.61 17.93 -5.57
N PHE A 215 16.04 19.14 -5.68
CA PHE A 215 16.62 20.32 -5.02
C PHE A 215 16.56 20.22 -3.49
N ASN A 216 15.64 19.39 -2.95
CA ASN A 216 15.62 19.08 -1.53
C ASN A 216 16.88 18.32 -1.10
N ASP A 217 17.47 17.49 -1.96
CA ASP A 217 18.69 16.75 -1.62
C ASP A 217 19.90 17.68 -1.59
N ILE A 218 19.96 18.64 -2.51
CA ILE A 218 20.96 19.73 -2.48
C ILE A 218 20.78 20.57 -1.21
N LEU A 219 19.54 20.92 -0.86
CA LEU A 219 19.24 21.67 0.36
C LEU A 219 19.69 20.91 1.62
N VAL A 220 19.33 19.63 1.74
CA VAL A 220 19.68 18.78 2.90
C VAL A 220 21.19 18.55 2.98
N TYR A 221 21.87 18.33 1.84
CA TYR A 221 23.33 18.22 1.80
C TYR A 221 24.01 19.46 2.38
N ASN A 222 23.45 20.65 2.14
CA ASN A 222 23.95 21.92 2.66
C ASN A 222 23.39 22.27 4.06
N GLY A 223 22.88 21.29 4.81
CA GLY A 223 22.39 21.47 6.18
C GLY A 223 20.97 22.02 6.30
N GLY A 224 20.23 22.11 5.20
CA GLY A 224 18.83 22.50 5.21
C GLY A 224 17.91 21.40 5.73
N LEU A 225 16.69 21.79 6.11
CA LEU A 225 15.72 20.87 6.71
C LEU A 225 15.22 19.84 5.71
N GLN A 226 15.29 18.57 6.08
CA GLN A 226 14.64 17.51 5.33
C GLN A 226 13.12 17.61 5.55
N ARG A 227 12.36 17.89 4.48
CA ARG A 227 10.88 18.00 4.55
C ARG A 227 10.15 16.70 4.94
N VAL A 228 10.85 15.59 5.15
CA VAL A 228 10.26 14.32 5.58
C VAL A 228 10.01 14.35 7.08
N GLY A 229 8.93 15.00 7.48
CA GLY A 229 8.49 15.11 8.87
C GLY A 229 7.53 16.27 9.11
N ASP A 230 7.63 17.33 8.31
CA ASP A 230 7.00 18.63 8.58
C ASP A 230 5.67 18.86 7.84
N ARG A 231 5.02 17.78 7.36
CA ARG A 231 3.58 17.84 7.02
C ARG A 231 2.78 17.69 8.31
N GLY A 232 2.84 18.73 9.14
CA GLY A 232 2.20 18.75 10.45
C GLY A 232 2.23 20.13 11.11
N ARG A 233 1.55 21.11 10.51
CA ARG A 233 0.72 22.07 11.25
C ARG A 233 -0.58 22.25 10.50
#